data_AF-A0A1V4UHZ0-F1
#
_entry.id   AF-A0A1V4UHZ0-F1
#
_cell.length_a   1.000
_cell.length_b   1.000
_cell.length_c   1.000
_cell.angle_alpha   90.00
_cell.angle_beta   90.00
_cell.angle_gamma   90.00
#
_symmetry.space_group_name_H-M   'P 1'
#
loop_
_entity.id
_entity.type
_entity.pdbx_description
1 polymer ?
#
loop_
_entity_poly.entity_id
_entity_poly.type
_entity_poly.pdbx_seq_one_letter_code
_entity_poly.pdbx_strand_id
1 'polypeptide(L)'
;MVVPMRSILVLVLLILVSLVLPASAVTITERPETIANGQPIFVTIRDLPANSSFSLLVQADCAVQPNSEFRFQMSQFVMPFALKKSSITATLSGTSTNRLEVMKESTIVTVSGKSRDGQFSTTKQYDITPGTYDYFRLSGTSLPTARSITAQLQVTGTTQGSKDSEISFVVEGLTSGTITIAALVDGRQALYKNIPIGGSDPSPAGSGLAAASIAAPPPEQWRTFTSADGMVSVTVSHAEPVGFLRVPAQDPGLGMRVLSGPYTLVPQDASFTPPGRIEFRIPAGVPSEGLVIASHDRETWTSLPSTIGNTTVTAPVTASGTFALLGPLPAPTLTTIPATPATTIPKTTRTPSPTPTPTTGAGVEPATLLLAAGAACAVAMRKRD
;
A
#
# COMPACT_ATOMS: atom_id res chain seq x y z
N MET A 1 20.27 -1.39 59.41
CA MET A 1 21.27 -1.57 58.34
C MET A 1 21.00 -0.51 57.28
N VAL A 2 21.81 0.56 57.23
CA VAL A 2 21.57 1.69 56.31
C VAL A 2 22.22 1.37 54.98
N VAL A 3 21.42 1.15 53.93
CA VAL A 3 21.96 1.03 52.57
C VAL A 3 22.48 2.40 52.16
N PRO A 4 23.77 2.56 51.80
CA PRO A 4 24.32 3.86 51.45
C PRO A 4 23.65 4.37 50.17
N MET A 5 23.28 5.66 50.16
CA MET A 5 22.50 6.27 49.07
C MET A 5 23.16 6.14 47.68
N ARG A 6 24.50 6.00 47.66
CA ARG A 6 25.28 5.67 46.45
C ARG A 6 24.97 4.28 45.87
N SER A 7 24.77 3.26 46.70
CA SER A 7 24.38 1.91 46.23
C SER A 7 22.96 1.89 45.67
N ILE A 8 22.04 2.70 46.21
CA ILE A 8 20.68 2.84 45.67
C ILE A 8 20.73 3.49 44.28
N LEU A 9 21.50 4.58 44.12
CA LEU A 9 21.67 5.25 42.83
C LEU A 9 22.28 4.33 41.76
N VAL A 10 23.32 3.56 42.12
CA VAL A 10 23.95 2.59 41.22
C VAL A 10 22.99 1.45 40.86
N LEU A 11 22.23 0.91 41.82
CA LEU A 11 21.25 -0.14 41.56
C LEU A 11 20.12 0.34 40.64
N VAL A 12 19.59 1.55 40.86
CA VAL A 12 18.57 2.17 39.99
C VAL A 12 19.12 2.40 38.58
N LEU A 13 20.37 2.88 38.44
CA LEU A 13 21.01 3.03 37.14
C LEU A 13 21.19 1.68 36.42
N LEU A 14 21.57 0.62 37.14
CA LEU A 14 21.73 -0.73 36.61
C LEU A 14 20.40 -1.35 36.17
N ILE A 15 19.31 -1.08 36.91
CA ILE A 15 17.94 -1.43 36.51
C ILE A 15 17.51 -0.64 35.27
N LEU A 16 17.80 0.66 35.21
CA LEU A 16 17.46 1.50 34.06
C LEU A 16 18.21 1.08 32.78
N VAL A 17 19.47 0.68 32.91
CA VAL A 17 20.30 0.16 31.81
C VAL A 17 19.87 -1.26 31.39
N SER A 18 19.42 -2.10 32.32
CA SER A 18 18.90 -3.45 32.00
C SER A 18 17.44 -3.47 31.51
N LEU A 19 16.70 -2.36 31.66
CA LEU A 19 15.42 -2.12 30.97
C LEU A 19 15.59 -1.75 29.49
N VAL A 20 16.81 -1.46 29.03
CA VAL A 20 17.13 -1.35 27.60
C VAL A 20 17.23 -2.76 27.00
N LEU A 21 16.08 -3.43 26.92
CA LEU A 21 15.96 -4.60 26.06
C LEU A 21 16.34 -4.18 24.63
N PRO A 22 17.23 -4.93 23.93
CA PRO A 22 17.47 -4.67 22.53
C PRO A 22 16.14 -4.86 21.79
N ALA A 23 15.63 -3.79 21.18
CA ALA A 23 14.52 -3.90 20.25
C ALA A 23 15.01 -4.72 19.06
N SER A 24 14.61 -5.99 18.98
CA SER A 24 14.90 -6.83 17.81
C SER A 24 14.42 -6.11 16.56
N ALA A 25 15.37 -5.73 15.69
CA ALA A 25 15.02 -5.13 14.42
C ALA A 25 14.42 -6.20 13.51
N VAL A 26 13.22 -5.94 12.98
CA VAL A 26 12.56 -6.88 12.06
C VAL A 26 13.47 -7.15 10.88
N THR A 27 13.77 -8.42 10.67
CA THR A 27 14.65 -8.86 9.59
C THR A 27 13.81 -9.58 8.55
N ILE A 28 13.80 -9.07 7.32
CA ILE A 28 13.10 -9.69 6.20
C ILE A 28 14.13 -10.02 5.12
N THR A 29 14.22 -11.29 4.74
CA THR A 29 15.18 -11.79 3.74
C THR A 29 14.46 -12.58 2.66
N GLU A 30 14.84 -12.37 1.41
CA GLU A 30 14.23 -13.03 0.24
C GLU A 30 15.23 -13.97 -0.45
N ARG A 31 14.74 -15.12 -0.95
CA ARG A 31 15.47 -16.11 -1.76
C ARG A 31 14.56 -16.75 -2.81
N PRO A 32 15.06 -17.13 -4.00
CA PRO A 32 16.44 -17.01 -4.48
C PRO A 32 16.73 -15.64 -5.14
N GLU A 33 18.01 -15.29 -5.30
CA GLU A 33 18.40 -13.98 -5.87
C GLU A 33 18.02 -13.78 -7.34
N THR A 34 17.79 -14.87 -8.08
CA THR A 34 17.33 -14.89 -9.47
C THR A 34 16.33 -16.03 -9.64
N ILE A 35 15.27 -15.82 -10.43
CA ILE A 35 14.27 -16.86 -10.69
C ILE A 35 14.14 -17.21 -12.17
N ALA A 36 13.97 -18.50 -12.44
CA ALA A 36 13.35 -19.00 -13.66
C ALA A 36 11.81 -19.03 -13.49
N ASN A 37 11.09 -18.97 -14.61
CA ASN A 37 9.64 -19.11 -14.65
C ASN A 37 9.20 -20.42 -13.97
N GLY A 38 8.27 -20.35 -13.00
CA GLY A 38 7.81 -21.49 -12.22
C GLY A 38 8.68 -21.87 -11.01
N GLN A 39 9.72 -21.11 -10.67
CA GLN A 39 10.45 -21.31 -9.40
C GLN A 39 9.74 -20.61 -8.22
N PRO A 40 9.81 -21.19 -7.00
CA PRO A 40 9.29 -20.57 -5.80
C PRO A 40 10.22 -19.46 -5.27
N ILE A 41 9.60 -18.38 -4.79
CA ILE A 41 10.20 -17.31 -3.99
C ILE A 41 9.81 -17.52 -2.53
N PHE A 42 10.75 -17.28 -1.62
CA PHE A 42 10.60 -17.35 -0.18
C PHE A 42 11.02 -16.02 0.44
N VAL A 43 10.15 -15.42 1.25
CA VAL A 43 10.41 -14.23 2.04
C VAL A 43 10.31 -14.61 3.51
N THR A 44 11.46 -14.94 4.11
CA THR A 44 11.58 -15.23 5.54
C THR A 44 11.53 -13.92 6.33
N ILE A 45 10.69 -13.89 7.37
CA ILE A 45 10.46 -12.76 8.25
C ILE A 45 10.80 -13.20 9.68
N ARG A 46 11.57 -12.38 10.41
CA ARG A 46 11.95 -12.61 11.80
C ARG A 46 11.67 -11.42 12.68
N ASP A 47 11.32 -11.69 13.94
CA ASP A 47 11.08 -10.69 14.99
C ASP A 47 9.96 -9.67 14.67
N LEU A 48 9.01 -10.00 13.78
CA LEU A 48 7.89 -9.11 13.43
C LEU A 48 7.02 -8.82 14.67
N PRO A 49 6.87 -7.56 15.13
CA PRO A 49 6.07 -7.27 16.30
C PRO A 49 4.58 -7.47 15.99
N ALA A 50 3.83 -7.89 17.00
CA ALA A 50 2.38 -7.94 16.92
C ALA A 50 1.80 -6.53 17.02
N ASN A 51 0.78 -6.24 16.21
CA ASN A 51 0.13 -4.94 16.06
C ASN A 51 0.97 -3.83 15.41
N SER A 52 2.13 -4.16 14.81
CA SER A 52 2.86 -3.24 13.93
C SER A 52 2.04 -2.95 12.67
N SER A 53 2.26 -1.77 12.08
CA SER A 53 1.86 -1.52 10.70
C SER A 53 2.79 -2.27 9.76
N PHE A 54 2.22 -3.02 8.83
CA PHE A 54 2.94 -3.70 7.76
C PHE A 54 2.43 -3.20 6.42
N SER A 55 3.36 -2.89 5.51
CA SER A 55 3.07 -2.56 4.12
C SER A 55 3.99 -3.37 3.21
N LEU A 56 3.42 -4.05 2.21
CA LEU A 56 4.14 -4.83 1.21
C LEU A 56 3.76 -4.29 -0.18
N LEU A 57 4.76 -4.15 -1.04
CA LEU A 57 4.63 -3.90 -2.47
C LEU A 57 5.30 -5.06 -3.21
N VAL A 58 4.55 -5.67 -4.12
CA VAL A 58 5.09 -6.54 -5.16
C VAL A 58 4.78 -5.86 -6.49
N GLN A 59 5.81 -5.38 -7.17
CA GLN A 59 5.71 -4.83 -8.52
C GLN A 59 6.40 -5.78 -9.50
N ALA A 60 5.78 -6.05 -10.63
CA ALA A 60 6.38 -6.79 -11.74
C ALA A 60 6.35 -5.93 -13.00
N ASP A 61 7.52 -5.74 -13.61
CA ASP A 61 7.68 -5.07 -14.89
C ASP A 61 7.93 -6.13 -15.97
N CYS A 62 6.94 -6.31 -16.84
CA CYS A 62 6.80 -7.47 -17.71
C CYS A 62 6.87 -7.04 -19.18
N ALA A 63 7.74 -7.67 -19.97
CA ALA A 63 7.74 -7.45 -21.42
C ALA A 63 6.46 -8.04 -22.06
N VAL A 64 5.82 -7.30 -22.95
CA VAL A 64 4.62 -7.74 -23.69
C VAL A 64 4.71 -7.39 -25.16
N GLN A 65 3.99 -8.15 -25.98
CA GLN A 65 3.72 -7.75 -27.36
C GLN A 65 2.63 -6.67 -27.36
N PRO A 66 2.72 -5.61 -28.18
CA PRO A 66 1.66 -4.60 -28.28
C PRO A 66 0.34 -5.20 -28.81
N ASN A 67 -0.79 -4.63 -28.37
CA ASN A 67 -2.15 -5.09 -28.73
C ASN A 67 -2.38 -6.60 -28.58
N SER A 68 -1.76 -7.23 -27.58
CA SER A 68 -1.75 -8.69 -27.41
C SER A 68 -2.29 -9.09 -26.04
N GLU A 69 -2.84 -10.29 -25.93
CA GLU A 69 -3.26 -10.85 -24.64
C GLU A 69 -2.04 -11.24 -23.81
N PHE A 70 -2.13 -11.04 -22.50
CA PHE A 70 -1.15 -11.50 -21.52
C PHE A 70 -1.84 -12.22 -20.37
N ARG A 71 -1.10 -13.12 -19.71
CA ARG A 71 -1.56 -13.82 -18.51
C ARG A 71 -0.37 -14.22 -17.63
N PHE A 72 -0.38 -13.74 -16.40
CA PHE A 72 0.59 -14.04 -15.36
C PHE A 72 -0.14 -14.61 -14.14
N GLN A 73 0.51 -15.49 -13.40
CA GLN A 73 -0.10 -16.15 -12.24
C GLN A 73 0.93 -16.26 -11.11
N MET A 74 0.53 -15.88 -9.90
CA MET A 74 1.26 -16.14 -8.67
C MET A 74 0.53 -17.26 -7.93
N SER A 75 1.10 -18.44 -7.91
CA SER A 75 0.50 -19.69 -7.41
C SER A 75 1.02 -20.04 -6.02
N GLN A 76 0.23 -20.79 -5.25
CA GLN A 76 0.60 -21.30 -3.91
C GLN A 76 1.08 -20.20 -2.94
N PHE A 77 0.44 -19.02 -2.96
CA PHE A 77 0.84 -17.90 -2.11
C PHE A 77 0.47 -18.16 -0.64
N VAL A 78 1.47 -18.39 0.20
CA VAL A 78 1.30 -18.63 1.65
C VAL A 78 1.35 -17.30 2.41
N MET A 79 0.27 -16.97 3.10
CA MET A 79 0.21 -15.85 4.04
C MET A 79 0.35 -16.37 5.48
N PRO A 80 1.49 -16.16 6.17
CA PRO A 80 1.78 -16.81 7.45
C PRO A 80 1.16 -16.11 8.68
N PHE A 81 0.78 -14.84 8.55
CA PHE A 81 0.12 -14.06 9.61
C PHE A 81 -1.11 -13.32 9.05
N ALA A 82 -2.02 -12.94 9.95
CA ALA A 82 -3.17 -12.13 9.59
C ALA A 82 -2.75 -10.66 9.45
N LEU A 83 -3.40 -9.94 8.53
CA LEU A 83 -3.39 -8.48 8.52
C LEU A 83 -4.80 -7.98 8.82
N LYS A 84 -4.91 -7.09 9.80
CA LYS A 84 -6.14 -6.45 10.25
C LYS A 84 -6.29 -5.06 9.68
N LYS A 85 -7.55 -4.62 9.51
CA LYS A 85 -7.91 -3.30 8.92
C LYS A 85 -7.24 -3.08 7.56
N SER A 86 -7.11 -4.15 6.78
CA SER A 86 -6.19 -4.16 5.65
C SER A 86 -6.78 -3.56 4.38
N SER A 87 -5.91 -3.01 3.56
CA SER A 87 -6.21 -2.50 2.23
C SER A 87 -5.32 -3.22 1.23
N ILE A 88 -5.94 -3.81 0.21
CA ILE A 88 -5.25 -4.36 -0.95
C ILE A 88 -5.58 -3.48 -2.15
N THR A 89 -4.54 -2.94 -2.77
CA THR A 89 -4.61 -2.18 -4.02
C THR A 89 -3.87 -2.97 -5.10
N ALA A 90 -4.57 -3.28 -6.19
CA ALA A 90 -4.01 -3.98 -7.34
C ALA A 90 -4.17 -3.12 -8.60
N THR A 91 -3.08 -2.96 -9.33
CA THR A 91 -2.97 -2.00 -10.43
C THR A 91 -2.20 -2.57 -11.61
N LEU A 92 -2.68 -2.23 -12.81
CA LEU A 92 -2.09 -2.55 -14.09
C LEU A 92 -1.90 -1.27 -14.90
N SER A 93 -0.70 -1.07 -15.43
CA SER A 93 -0.33 0.05 -16.30
C SER A 93 0.18 -0.48 -17.64
N GLY A 94 -0.19 0.19 -18.74
CA GLY A 94 0.18 -0.24 -20.11
C GLY A 94 -0.86 -1.14 -20.78
N THR A 95 -2.08 -1.22 -20.22
CA THR A 95 -3.14 -2.15 -20.62
C THR A 95 -4.40 -1.43 -21.12
N SER A 96 -5.26 -2.13 -21.85
CA SER A 96 -6.58 -1.65 -22.29
C SER A 96 -7.74 -2.37 -21.57
N THR A 97 -7.59 -3.68 -21.35
CA THR A 97 -8.52 -4.55 -20.62
C THR A 97 -7.77 -5.30 -19.53
N ASN A 98 -8.45 -5.61 -18.43
CA ASN A 98 -7.83 -6.15 -17.22
C ASN A 98 -8.78 -7.11 -16.52
N ARG A 99 -8.21 -8.17 -15.97
CA ARG A 99 -8.87 -9.14 -15.09
C ARG A 99 -7.88 -9.59 -14.02
N LEU A 100 -8.27 -9.40 -12.77
CA LEU A 100 -7.62 -9.98 -11.59
C LEU A 100 -8.54 -11.07 -11.06
N GLU A 101 -7.99 -12.27 -10.84
CA GLU A 101 -8.67 -13.39 -10.22
C GLU A 101 -7.86 -13.84 -9.00
N VAL A 102 -8.53 -14.02 -7.87
CA VAL A 102 -7.93 -14.56 -6.65
C VAL A 102 -8.71 -15.81 -6.27
N MET A 103 -8.00 -16.93 -6.14
CA MET A 103 -8.56 -18.18 -5.62
C MET A 103 -7.99 -18.46 -4.24
N LYS A 104 -8.88 -18.73 -3.29
CA LYS A 104 -8.56 -19.29 -1.97
C LYS A 104 -9.53 -20.42 -1.69
N GLU A 105 -9.00 -21.62 -1.51
CA GLU A 105 -9.75 -22.85 -1.32
C GLU A 105 -10.72 -23.07 -2.50
N SER A 106 -12.03 -23.12 -2.26
CA SER A 106 -13.05 -23.24 -3.31
C SER A 106 -13.62 -21.90 -3.79
N THR A 107 -13.13 -20.77 -3.28
CA THR A 107 -13.70 -19.44 -3.56
C THR A 107 -12.84 -18.69 -4.57
N ILE A 108 -13.45 -18.30 -5.71
CA ILE A 108 -12.83 -17.43 -6.71
C ILE A 108 -13.47 -16.04 -6.65
N VAL A 109 -12.66 -15.02 -6.42
CA VAL A 109 -13.03 -13.61 -6.54
C VAL A 109 -12.45 -13.06 -7.83
N THR A 110 -13.30 -12.56 -8.73
CA THR A 110 -12.87 -11.91 -9.98
C THR A 110 -13.18 -10.42 -9.95
N VAL A 111 -12.22 -9.60 -10.36
CA VAL A 111 -12.40 -8.17 -10.63
C VAL A 111 -11.90 -7.88 -12.04
N SER A 112 -12.78 -7.37 -12.90
CA SER A 112 -12.46 -7.05 -14.30
C SER A 112 -12.79 -5.59 -14.61
N GLY A 113 -12.06 -4.98 -15.53
CA GLY A 113 -12.34 -3.61 -15.97
C GLY A 113 -11.51 -3.14 -17.15
N LYS A 114 -11.97 -2.08 -17.79
CA LYS A 114 -11.21 -1.35 -18.81
C LYS A 114 -10.28 -0.35 -18.14
N SER A 115 -9.09 -0.17 -18.70
CA SER A 115 -8.18 0.88 -18.28
C SER A 115 -8.72 2.27 -18.66
N ARG A 116 -8.39 3.27 -17.85
CA ARG A 116 -8.52 4.69 -18.17
C ARG A 116 -7.11 5.27 -18.25
N ASP A 117 -6.83 6.06 -19.27
CA ASP A 117 -5.50 6.65 -19.51
C ASP A 117 -4.35 5.61 -19.51
N GLY A 118 -4.66 4.36 -19.92
CA GLY A 118 -3.72 3.25 -19.94
C GLY A 118 -3.49 2.53 -18.61
N GLN A 119 -4.20 2.91 -17.54
CA GLN A 119 -4.11 2.31 -16.21
C GLN A 119 -5.47 1.76 -15.72
N PHE A 120 -5.43 0.64 -15.00
CA PHE A 120 -6.56 0.12 -14.22
C PHE A 120 -6.10 -0.10 -12.79
N SER A 121 -6.87 0.39 -11.82
CA SER A 121 -6.60 0.23 -10.39
C SER A 121 -7.87 -0.21 -9.67
N THR A 122 -7.72 -1.10 -8.69
CA THR A 122 -8.80 -1.48 -7.78
C THR A 122 -8.27 -1.56 -6.35
N THR A 123 -9.02 -1.01 -5.41
CA THR A 123 -8.71 -1.08 -3.98
C THR A 123 -9.86 -1.77 -3.24
N LYS A 124 -9.55 -2.69 -2.35
CA LYS A 124 -10.49 -3.40 -1.48
C LYS A 124 -10.00 -3.37 -0.04
N GLN A 125 -10.89 -3.07 0.88
CA GLN A 125 -10.63 -3.14 2.31
C GLN A 125 -11.27 -4.41 2.87
N TYR A 126 -10.45 -5.30 3.44
CA TYR A 126 -10.89 -6.52 4.12
C TYR A 126 -9.74 -7.05 4.98
N ASP A 127 -10.05 -7.78 6.05
CA ASP A 127 -9.03 -8.47 6.85
C ASP A 127 -8.44 -9.65 6.06
N ILE A 128 -7.12 -9.73 5.99
CA ILE A 128 -6.41 -10.83 5.35
C ILE A 128 -6.22 -11.93 6.39
N THR A 129 -6.77 -13.11 6.11
CA THR A 129 -6.61 -14.29 6.96
C THR A 129 -5.37 -15.09 6.58
N PRO A 130 -4.69 -15.73 7.55
CA PRO A 130 -3.57 -16.63 7.25
C PRO A 130 -4.00 -17.79 6.34
N GLY A 131 -3.00 -18.51 5.84
CA GLY A 131 -3.16 -19.71 5.02
C GLY A 131 -2.78 -19.49 3.56
N THR A 132 -3.03 -20.51 2.75
CA THR A 132 -2.63 -20.55 1.34
C THR A 132 -3.72 -19.97 0.44
N TYR A 133 -3.30 -19.16 -0.52
CA TYR A 133 -4.09 -18.72 -1.66
C TYR A 133 -3.60 -19.50 -2.88
N ASP A 134 -4.49 -20.23 -3.53
CA ASP A 134 -4.15 -21.15 -4.61
C ASP A 134 -3.53 -20.42 -5.80
N TYR A 135 -4.13 -19.28 -6.19
CA TYR A 135 -3.51 -18.34 -7.12
C TYR A 135 -4.02 -16.89 -7.00
N PHE A 136 -3.16 -15.96 -7.39
CA PHE A 136 -3.51 -14.63 -7.90
C PHE A 136 -3.17 -14.59 -9.39
N ARG A 137 -4.17 -14.52 -10.25
CA ARG A 137 -4.01 -14.51 -11.72
C ARG A 137 -4.37 -13.15 -12.29
N LEU A 138 -3.50 -12.65 -13.15
CA LEU A 138 -3.59 -11.34 -13.76
C LEU A 138 -3.56 -11.50 -15.29
N SER A 139 -4.59 -11.02 -15.97
CA SER A 139 -4.70 -11.12 -17.42
C SER A 139 -5.38 -9.91 -18.05
N GLY A 140 -5.26 -9.78 -19.36
CA GLY A 140 -5.82 -8.66 -20.10
C GLY A 140 -5.19 -8.50 -21.48
N THR A 141 -5.39 -7.33 -22.07
CA THR A 141 -4.80 -6.94 -23.37
C THR A 141 -3.92 -5.71 -23.19
N SER A 142 -2.69 -5.74 -23.72
CA SER A 142 -1.78 -4.58 -23.74
C SER A 142 -2.34 -3.42 -24.60
N LEU A 143 -1.82 -2.21 -24.41
CA LEU A 143 -2.12 -1.09 -25.32
C LEU A 143 -1.46 -1.29 -26.70
N PRO A 144 -1.96 -0.65 -27.77
CA PRO A 144 -1.40 -0.75 -29.12
C PRO A 144 0.07 -0.31 -29.27
N THR A 145 0.58 0.48 -28.32
CA THR A 145 1.96 0.98 -28.30
C THR A 145 2.79 0.43 -27.13
N ALA A 146 2.19 -0.31 -26.20
CA ALA A 146 2.88 -0.81 -25.01
C ALA A 146 3.75 -2.03 -25.35
N ARG A 147 5.04 -1.95 -25.02
CA ARG A 147 6.02 -3.06 -25.09
C ARG A 147 6.34 -3.67 -23.73
N SER A 148 5.84 -3.04 -22.68
CA SER A 148 5.89 -3.52 -21.30
C SER A 148 4.59 -3.16 -20.60
N ILE A 149 4.22 -3.95 -19.59
CA ILE A 149 3.21 -3.57 -18.61
C ILE A 149 3.84 -3.59 -17.22
N THR A 150 3.31 -2.76 -16.33
CA THR A 150 3.68 -2.78 -14.91
C THR A 150 2.48 -3.25 -14.12
N ALA A 151 2.64 -4.36 -13.40
CA ALA A 151 1.68 -4.87 -12.44
C ALA A 151 2.13 -4.50 -11.02
N GLN A 152 1.26 -3.89 -10.23
CA GLN A 152 1.53 -3.54 -8.83
C GLN A 152 0.47 -4.18 -7.94
N LEU A 153 0.90 -4.95 -6.95
CA LEU A 153 0.09 -5.42 -5.83
C LEU A 153 0.65 -4.79 -4.56
N GLN A 154 -0.13 -3.92 -3.92
CA GLN A 154 0.21 -3.31 -2.65
C GLN A 154 -0.77 -3.79 -1.57
N VAL A 155 -0.23 -4.23 -0.44
CA VAL A 155 -0.97 -4.73 0.72
C VAL A 155 -0.56 -3.92 1.93
N THR A 156 -1.51 -3.37 2.68
CA THR A 156 -1.24 -2.66 3.94
C THR A 156 -2.18 -3.15 5.04
N GLY A 157 -1.72 -3.16 6.29
CA GLY A 157 -2.54 -3.56 7.43
C GLY A 157 -1.80 -3.57 8.77
N THR A 158 -2.45 -4.10 9.80
CA THR A 158 -1.89 -4.29 11.15
C THR A 158 -1.60 -5.78 11.40
N THR A 159 -0.39 -6.12 11.84
CA THR A 159 0.06 -7.52 11.99
C THR A 159 -0.62 -8.24 13.15
N GLN A 160 -1.05 -9.48 12.91
CA GLN A 160 -1.51 -10.39 13.96
C GLN A 160 -1.12 -11.84 13.63
N GLY A 161 -0.18 -12.41 14.41
CA GLY A 161 0.30 -13.77 14.19
C GLY A 161 1.64 -14.02 14.87
N SER A 162 2.38 -15.02 14.37
CA SER A 162 3.75 -15.33 14.80
C SER A 162 4.72 -14.21 14.45
N LYS A 163 5.77 -14.04 15.29
CA LYS A 163 6.86 -13.09 15.02
C LYS A 163 7.77 -13.55 13.89
N ASP A 164 8.05 -14.85 13.86
CA ASP A 164 8.84 -15.50 12.83
C ASP A 164 7.89 -16.21 11.86
N SER A 165 8.16 -16.10 10.57
CA SER A 165 7.22 -16.46 9.51
C SER A 165 7.92 -16.57 8.16
N GLU A 166 7.28 -17.24 7.20
CA GLU A 166 7.75 -17.27 5.83
C GLU A 166 6.57 -17.11 4.88
N ILE A 167 6.67 -16.15 3.97
CA ILE A 167 5.78 -16.02 2.82
C ILE A 167 6.43 -16.79 1.68
N SER A 168 5.70 -17.68 1.01
CA SER A 168 6.18 -18.38 -0.18
C SER A 168 5.19 -18.27 -1.32
N PHE A 169 5.67 -18.23 -2.56
CA PHE A 169 4.83 -18.23 -3.77
C PHE A 169 5.61 -18.62 -5.01
N VAL A 170 4.94 -19.15 -6.03
CA VAL A 170 5.51 -19.49 -7.34
C VAL A 170 5.02 -18.48 -8.36
N VAL A 171 5.89 -17.99 -9.25
CA VAL A 171 5.50 -17.05 -10.32
C VAL A 171 5.54 -17.73 -11.68
N GLU A 172 4.42 -17.71 -12.39
CA GLU A 172 4.18 -18.41 -13.65
C GLU A 172 3.76 -17.44 -14.77
N GLY A 173 4.23 -17.73 -15.99
CA GLY A 173 3.88 -17.00 -17.20
C GLY A 173 4.77 -15.79 -17.51
N LEU A 174 5.69 -15.44 -16.61
CA LEU A 174 6.72 -14.42 -16.86
C LEU A 174 7.98 -15.08 -17.43
N THR A 175 8.31 -14.75 -18.67
CA THR A 175 9.51 -15.27 -19.37
C THR A 175 10.73 -14.36 -19.21
N SER A 176 10.52 -13.06 -19.04
CA SER A 176 11.55 -12.07 -18.73
C SER A 176 10.93 -10.84 -18.07
N GLY A 177 11.72 -10.14 -17.26
CA GLY A 177 11.28 -8.95 -16.52
C GLY A 177 12.00 -8.81 -15.19
N THR A 178 11.47 -7.95 -14.32
CA THR A 178 11.96 -7.77 -12.95
C THR A 178 10.79 -7.73 -11.98
N ILE A 179 10.92 -8.40 -10.84
CA ILE A 179 10.01 -8.28 -9.70
C ILE A 179 10.70 -7.42 -8.64
N THR A 180 10.12 -6.26 -8.32
CA THR A 180 10.51 -5.45 -7.16
C THR A 180 9.63 -5.87 -5.98
N ILE A 181 10.25 -6.39 -4.92
CA ILE A 181 9.57 -6.66 -3.64
C ILE A 181 10.09 -5.66 -2.60
N ALA A 182 9.18 -4.93 -1.95
CA ALA A 182 9.52 -4.01 -0.89
C ALA A 182 8.55 -4.15 0.28
N ALA A 183 9.07 -4.16 1.51
CA ALA A 183 8.27 -4.26 2.73
C ALA A 183 8.70 -3.21 3.75
N LEU A 184 7.71 -2.55 4.35
CA LEU A 184 7.87 -1.63 5.46
C LEU A 184 7.21 -2.19 6.73
N VAL A 185 7.87 -2.02 7.86
CA VAL A 185 7.30 -2.23 9.19
C VAL A 185 7.35 -0.90 9.94
N ASP A 186 6.21 -0.44 10.43
CA ASP A 186 6.04 0.85 11.13
C ASP A 186 6.66 2.03 10.36
N GLY A 187 6.52 2.01 9.03
CA GLY A 187 7.05 3.02 8.10
C GLY A 187 8.55 2.92 7.80
N ARG A 188 9.28 1.97 8.42
CA ARG A 188 10.70 1.73 8.17
C ARG A 188 10.91 0.60 7.16
N GLN A 189 11.85 0.76 6.24
CA GLN A 189 12.19 -0.29 5.28
C GLN A 189 12.79 -1.50 5.97
N ALA A 190 12.14 -2.65 5.78
CA ALA A 190 12.58 -3.96 6.28
C ALA A 190 13.02 -4.88 5.12
N LEU A 191 12.49 -4.67 3.91
CA LEU A 191 12.95 -5.28 2.65
C LEU A 191 12.83 -4.26 1.51
N TYR A 192 13.81 -4.26 0.61
CA TYR A 192 13.68 -3.80 -0.77
C TYR A 192 14.62 -4.66 -1.63
N LYS A 193 14.10 -5.30 -2.67
CA LYS A 193 14.91 -6.16 -3.56
C LYS A 193 14.32 -6.23 -4.97
N ASN A 194 15.18 -6.26 -5.97
CA ASN A 194 14.85 -6.47 -7.37
C ASN A 194 15.31 -7.88 -7.79
N ILE A 195 14.37 -8.71 -8.22
CA ILE A 195 14.60 -10.10 -8.63
C ILE A 195 14.44 -10.17 -10.16
N PRO A 196 15.51 -10.39 -10.94
CA PRO A 196 15.40 -10.56 -12.38
C PRO A 196 14.81 -11.92 -12.73
N ILE A 197 13.93 -11.95 -13.72
CA ILE A 197 13.30 -13.17 -14.25
C ILE A 197 14.04 -13.61 -15.52
N GLY A 198 14.46 -14.88 -15.57
CA GLY A 198 15.07 -15.48 -16.75
C GLY A 198 16.58 -15.24 -16.91
N GLY A 199 17.28 -14.94 -15.81
CA GLY A 199 18.74 -14.93 -15.78
C GLY A 199 19.33 -16.35 -15.71
N SER A 200 20.43 -16.58 -16.41
CA SER A 200 21.34 -17.71 -16.17
C SER A 200 22.20 -17.44 -14.94
N ASP A 201 22.55 -18.49 -14.18
CA ASP A 201 23.47 -18.41 -13.04
C ASP A 201 24.78 -17.67 -13.38
N PRO A 202 25.40 -16.96 -12.43
CA PRO A 202 26.72 -16.36 -12.62
C PRO A 202 27.78 -17.47 -12.77
N SER A 203 28.17 -17.74 -14.03
CA SER A 203 29.19 -18.74 -14.36
C SER A 203 30.55 -18.38 -13.72
N PRO A 204 31.15 -19.26 -12.91
CA PRO A 204 32.41 -18.96 -12.22
C PRO A 204 33.64 -19.34 -13.08
N ALA A 205 34.12 -18.42 -13.92
CA ALA A 205 35.55 -18.27 -14.27
C ALA A 205 35.77 -17.18 -15.35
N GLY A 206 36.82 -16.36 -15.17
CA GLY A 206 37.27 -15.45 -16.22
C GLY A 206 38.01 -14.22 -15.70
N SER A 207 39.18 -14.40 -15.10
CA SER A 207 40.06 -13.28 -14.74
C SER A 207 40.73 -12.70 -15.99
N GLY A 208 39.95 -11.97 -16.79
CA GLY A 208 40.39 -11.18 -17.93
C GLY A 208 40.32 -9.70 -17.57
N LEU A 209 41.47 -9.03 -17.56
CA LEU A 209 41.56 -7.57 -17.40
C LEU A 209 40.88 -6.89 -18.60
N ALA A 210 39.60 -6.55 -18.44
CA ALA A 210 38.87 -5.76 -19.42
C ALA A 210 39.45 -4.33 -19.46
N ALA A 211 39.95 -3.91 -20.62
CA ALA A 211 40.41 -2.55 -20.83
C ALA A 211 39.27 -1.56 -20.57
N ALA A 212 39.54 -0.51 -19.79
CA ALA A 212 38.57 0.53 -19.47
C ALA A 212 38.20 1.32 -20.74
N SER A 213 37.17 0.86 -21.44
CA SER A 213 36.53 1.64 -22.50
C SER A 213 35.75 2.78 -21.84
N ILE A 214 36.25 4.01 -22.00
CA ILE A 214 35.58 5.23 -21.52
C ILE A 214 34.39 5.51 -22.46
N ALA A 215 33.35 4.70 -22.32
CA ALA A 215 32.04 5.00 -22.90
C ALA A 215 31.48 6.24 -22.19
N ALA A 216 30.97 7.20 -22.96
CA ALA A 216 30.23 8.31 -22.39
C ALA A 216 29.06 7.78 -21.53
N PRO A 217 28.73 8.43 -20.39
CA PRO A 217 27.60 8.01 -19.57
C PRO A 217 26.33 7.95 -20.43
N PRO A 218 25.43 6.97 -20.20
CA PRO A 218 24.16 6.90 -20.91
C PRO A 218 23.39 8.23 -20.78
N PRO A 219 22.66 8.67 -21.82
CA PRO A 219 21.85 9.88 -21.72
C PRO A 219 20.86 9.77 -20.56
N GLU A 220 20.73 10.83 -19.76
CA GLU A 220 19.86 10.85 -18.57
C GLU A 220 18.43 10.42 -18.92
N GLN A 221 18.07 9.19 -18.56
CA GLN A 221 16.75 8.66 -18.86
C GLN A 221 15.80 8.99 -17.71
N TRP A 222 15.01 10.05 -17.89
CA TRP A 222 13.94 10.39 -16.96
C TRP A 222 12.86 9.31 -16.99
N ARG A 223 12.55 8.75 -15.82
CA ARG A 223 11.55 7.70 -15.61
C ARG A 223 10.52 8.16 -14.58
N THR A 224 9.25 7.91 -14.86
CA THR A 224 8.15 8.19 -13.94
C THR A 224 7.69 6.90 -13.27
N PHE A 225 7.62 6.91 -11.94
CA PHE A 225 7.12 5.83 -11.11
C PHE A 225 5.87 6.32 -10.39
N THR A 226 4.82 5.50 -10.32
CA THR A 226 3.50 5.88 -9.80
C THR A 226 3.10 4.94 -8.67
N SER A 227 2.41 5.46 -7.65
CA SER A 227 1.83 4.64 -6.58
C SER A 227 0.77 3.69 -7.10
N ALA A 228 0.55 2.58 -6.37
CA ALA A 228 -0.45 1.60 -6.74
C ALA A 228 -1.86 2.21 -6.85
N ASP A 229 -2.20 3.25 -6.08
CA ASP A 229 -3.51 3.92 -6.16
C ASP A 229 -3.57 5.08 -7.20
N GLY A 230 -2.48 5.35 -7.92
CA GLY A 230 -2.42 6.40 -8.95
C GLY A 230 -2.43 7.85 -8.41
N MET A 231 -2.29 8.02 -7.08
CA MET A 231 -2.43 9.32 -6.41
C MET A 231 -1.14 10.12 -6.29
N VAL A 232 0.03 9.47 -6.32
CA VAL A 232 1.33 10.12 -6.37
C VAL A 232 2.21 9.50 -7.45
N SER A 233 3.03 10.32 -8.10
CA SER A 233 4.10 9.88 -8.98
C SER A 233 5.39 10.65 -8.71
N VAL A 234 6.52 10.09 -9.10
CA VAL A 234 7.82 10.75 -9.08
C VAL A 234 8.53 10.53 -10.41
N THR A 235 9.07 11.61 -10.99
CA THR A 235 9.92 11.56 -12.17
C THR A 235 11.36 11.85 -11.76
N VAL A 236 12.27 10.92 -12.02
CA VAL A 236 13.70 11.00 -11.68
C VAL A 236 14.57 10.56 -12.85
N SER A 237 15.79 11.08 -12.94
CA SER A 237 16.84 10.68 -13.90
C SER A 237 17.56 9.37 -13.50
N HIS A 238 16.98 8.58 -12.59
CA HIS A 238 17.65 7.47 -11.93
C HIS A 238 17.52 6.13 -12.69
N ALA A 239 18.55 5.29 -12.58
CA ALA A 239 18.62 4.01 -13.29
C ALA A 239 17.87 2.87 -12.57
N GLU A 240 17.89 2.85 -11.23
CA GLU A 240 17.21 1.80 -10.46
C GLU A 240 15.71 2.06 -10.33
N PRO A 241 14.86 1.02 -10.23
CA PRO A 241 13.44 1.17 -9.97
C PRO A 241 13.18 1.83 -8.61
N VAL A 242 12.24 2.77 -8.54
CA VAL A 242 11.70 3.24 -7.24
C VAL A 242 10.22 2.88 -7.12
N GLY A 243 9.78 2.61 -5.89
CA GLY A 243 8.40 2.23 -5.59
C GLY A 243 7.79 3.13 -4.51
N PHE A 244 6.47 3.20 -4.48
CA PHE A 244 5.74 3.83 -3.38
C PHE A 244 5.00 2.77 -2.57
N LEU A 245 5.13 2.84 -1.24
CA LEU A 245 4.24 2.14 -0.32
C LEU A 245 3.41 3.16 0.44
N ARG A 246 2.08 3.00 0.42
CA ARG A 246 1.20 3.75 1.31
C ARG A 246 1.42 3.29 2.75
N VAL A 247 1.59 4.22 3.67
CA VAL A 247 1.72 3.95 5.11
C VAL A 247 0.52 4.55 5.87
N PRO A 248 0.25 4.17 7.14
CA PRO A 248 -0.80 4.79 7.92
C PRO A 248 -0.60 6.31 8.03
N ALA A 249 -1.70 7.06 8.02
CA ALA A 249 -1.65 8.49 8.28
C ALA A 249 -1.24 8.75 9.73
N GLN A 250 -0.09 9.38 9.90
CA GLN A 250 0.29 10.05 11.14
C GLN A 250 -0.18 11.52 11.06
N ASP A 251 -0.46 12.14 12.21
CA ASP A 251 -0.72 13.58 12.26
C ASP A 251 0.57 14.33 11.87
N PRO A 252 0.57 15.17 10.82
CA PRO A 252 1.76 15.92 10.44
C PRO A 252 2.14 17.00 11.47
N GLY A 253 1.27 17.36 12.43
CA GLY A 253 1.54 18.39 13.43
C GLY A 253 1.56 19.83 12.90
N LEU A 254 1.41 20.01 11.57
CA LEU A 254 1.51 21.29 10.86
C LEU A 254 0.21 22.12 10.90
N GLY A 255 -0.78 21.77 11.72
CA GLY A 255 -2.10 22.41 11.71
C GLY A 255 -2.90 22.17 10.41
N MET A 256 -2.50 21.15 9.65
CA MET A 256 -3.01 20.82 8.31
C MET A 256 -3.48 19.36 8.30
N ARG A 257 -4.50 19.06 7.48
CA ARG A 257 -4.96 17.66 7.30
C ARG A 257 -4.23 16.98 6.16
N VAL A 258 -4.02 15.68 6.29
CA VAL A 258 -3.59 14.81 5.18
C VAL A 258 -4.76 14.63 4.21
N LEU A 259 -4.56 15.01 2.95
CA LEU A 259 -5.52 14.84 1.85
C LEU A 259 -5.21 13.62 0.98
N SER A 260 -3.94 13.28 0.83
CA SER A 260 -3.48 12.10 0.08
C SER A 260 -2.19 11.55 0.70
N GLY A 261 -2.06 10.21 0.69
CA GLY A 261 -0.98 9.49 1.35
C GLY A 261 -1.22 9.24 2.85
N PRO A 262 -0.15 9.18 3.67
CA PRO A 262 1.25 9.29 3.27
C PRO A 262 1.76 8.13 2.40
N TYR A 263 2.76 8.42 1.56
CA TYR A 263 3.47 7.43 0.74
C TYR A 263 4.97 7.49 1.00
N THR A 264 5.56 6.36 1.33
CA THR A 264 7.01 6.20 1.49
C THR A 264 7.61 5.78 0.16
N LEU A 265 8.58 6.55 -0.34
CA LEU A 265 9.39 6.19 -1.50
C LEU A 265 10.47 5.18 -1.07
N VAL A 266 10.61 4.10 -1.83
CA VAL A 266 11.63 3.05 -1.64
C VAL A 266 12.50 2.91 -2.89
N PRO A 267 13.82 2.63 -2.74
CA PRO A 267 14.51 2.37 -1.48
C PRO A 267 14.73 3.67 -0.66
N GLN A 268 14.67 3.56 0.67
CA GLN A 268 14.63 4.70 1.61
C GLN A 268 15.93 5.51 1.71
N ASP A 269 17.00 5.04 1.09
CA ASP A 269 18.34 5.61 1.04
C ASP A 269 18.70 6.18 -0.35
N ALA A 270 17.79 6.12 -1.33
CA ALA A 270 18.02 6.71 -2.65
C ALA A 270 18.18 8.24 -2.61
N SER A 271 19.12 8.75 -3.41
CA SER A 271 19.35 10.19 -3.65
C SER A 271 19.28 10.51 -5.14
N PHE A 272 18.70 11.65 -5.50
CA PHE A 272 18.45 12.07 -6.88
C PHE A 272 19.25 13.33 -7.23
N THR A 273 20.17 13.18 -8.18
CA THR A 273 20.96 14.27 -8.76
C THR A 273 21.00 14.07 -10.28
N PRO A 274 20.44 14.99 -11.11
CA PRO A 274 19.65 16.17 -10.72
C PRO A 274 18.39 15.84 -9.88
N PRO A 275 17.82 16.82 -9.15
CA PRO A 275 16.63 16.61 -8.34
C PRO A 275 15.45 16.09 -9.18
N GLY A 276 14.75 15.10 -8.66
CA GLY A 276 13.50 14.62 -9.22
C GLY A 276 12.34 15.59 -9.01
N ARG A 277 11.19 15.25 -9.57
CA ARG A 277 9.91 15.96 -9.38
C ARG A 277 8.86 14.99 -8.87
N ILE A 278 8.35 15.22 -7.67
CA ILE A 278 7.20 14.49 -7.12
C ILE A 278 5.91 15.24 -7.47
N GLU A 279 4.85 14.51 -7.82
CA GLU A 279 3.55 15.02 -8.21
C GLU A 279 2.43 14.26 -7.51
N PHE A 280 1.56 14.98 -6.80
CA PHE A 280 0.34 14.45 -6.19
C PHE A 280 -0.89 14.88 -6.98
N ARG A 281 -1.81 13.95 -7.25
CA ARG A 281 -3.13 14.26 -7.80
C ARG A 281 -4.01 14.89 -6.71
N ILE A 282 -4.67 16.01 -7.04
CA ILE A 282 -5.64 16.66 -6.14
C ILE A 282 -6.90 15.77 -6.08
N PRO A 283 -7.36 15.33 -4.89
CA PRO A 283 -8.58 14.54 -4.78
C PRO A 283 -9.81 15.32 -5.24
N ALA A 284 -10.78 14.62 -5.85
CA ALA A 284 -12.00 15.26 -6.36
C ALA A 284 -12.78 15.98 -5.24
N GLY A 285 -13.22 17.22 -5.50
CA GLY A 285 -13.95 18.06 -4.55
C GLY A 285 -13.07 18.81 -3.54
N VAL A 286 -11.74 18.67 -3.59
CA VAL A 286 -10.80 19.46 -2.77
C VAL A 286 -10.44 20.76 -3.50
N PRO A 287 -10.54 21.94 -2.87
CA PRO A 287 -10.08 23.20 -3.47
C PRO A 287 -8.55 23.20 -3.59
N SER A 288 -8.03 23.82 -4.66
CA SER A 288 -6.59 23.90 -4.93
C SER A 288 -5.84 24.90 -4.02
N GLU A 289 -6.55 25.74 -3.28
CA GLU A 289 -5.94 26.75 -2.39
C GLU A 289 -5.31 26.14 -1.13
N GLY A 290 -4.14 26.66 -0.75
CA GLY A 290 -3.44 26.24 0.47
C GLY A 290 -2.88 24.81 0.43
N LEU A 291 -2.83 24.16 -0.74
CA LEU A 291 -2.27 22.81 -0.87
C LEU A 291 -0.73 22.83 -0.84
N VAL A 292 -0.14 21.90 -0.10
CA VAL A 292 1.32 21.77 0.01
C VAL A 292 1.71 20.29 0.09
N ILE A 293 2.81 19.91 -0.56
CA ILE A 293 3.44 18.60 -0.35
C ILE A 293 4.36 18.75 0.86
N ALA A 294 4.22 17.85 1.83
CA ALA A 294 5.15 17.73 2.94
C ALA A 294 5.97 16.44 2.83
N SER A 295 7.21 16.49 3.29
CA SER A 295 8.13 15.37 3.44
C SER A 295 8.41 15.11 4.92
N HIS A 296 8.49 13.84 5.31
CA HIS A 296 8.83 13.38 6.64
C HIS A 296 10.18 12.66 6.62
N ASP A 297 11.11 13.14 7.45
CA ASP A 297 12.49 12.65 7.55
C ASP A 297 12.69 11.52 8.58
N ARG A 298 11.57 10.96 9.07
CA ARG A 298 11.36 9.98 10.15
C ARG A 298 11.04 10.59 11.52
N GLU A 299 11.35 11.86 11.77
CA GLU A 299 11.04 12.52 13.05
C GLU A 299 10.15 13.76 12.89
N THR A 300 10.30 14.53 11.80
CA THR A 300 9.59 15.80 11.61
C THR A 300 9.03 15.95 10.20
N TRP A 301 7.82 16.51 10.10
CA TRP A 301 7.20 16.90 8.82
C TRP A 301 7.65 18.29 8.41
N THR A 302 8.22 18.41 7.21
CA THR A 302 8.67 19.66 6.60
C THR A 302 7.90 19.91 5.31
N SER A 303 7.42 21.14 5.08
CA SER A 303 6.79 21.53 3.81
C SER A 303 7.82 21.71 2.70
N LEU A 304 7.53 21.16 1.52
CA LEU A 304 8.34 21.35 0.32
C LEU A 304 7.85 22.57 -0.47
N PRO A 305 8.74 23.26 -1.23
CA PRO A 305 8.36 24.35 -2.12
C PRO A 305 7.46 23.81 -3.25
N SER A 306 6.16 23.94 -3.04
CA SER A 306 5.12 23.27 -3.84
C SER A 306 4.53 24.20 -4.88
N THR A 307 4.43 23.74 -6.13
CA THR A 307 3.73 24.42 -7.22
C THR A 307 2.39 23.73 -7.47
N ILE A 308 1.30 24.49 -7.33
CA ILE A 308 -0.07 24.04 -7.48
C ILE A 308 -0.51 24.23 -8.94
N GLY A 309 -0.92 23.14 -9.60
CA GLY A 309 -1.58 23.16 -10.90
C GLY A 309 -3.09 22.91 -10.79
N ASN A 310 -3.76 22.77 -11.93
CA ASN A 310 -5.23 22.63 -11.99
C ASN A 310 -5.74 21.31 -11.38
N THR A 311 -4.97 20.23 -11.48
CA THR A 311 -5.36 18.87 -11.07
C THR A 311 -4.29 18.17 -10.23
N THR A 312 -3.11 18.78 -10.08
CA THR A 312 -1.95 18.20 -9.40
C THR A 312 -1.19 19.27 -8.61
N VAL A 313 -0.46 18.84 -7.58
CA VAL A 313 0.51 19.65 -6.83
C VAL A 313 1.86 19.00 -6.98
N THR A 314 2.92 19.79 -7.10
CA THR A 314 4.24 19.32 -7.55
C THR A 314 5.35 19.93 -6.72
N ALA A 315 6.42 19.19 -6.45
CA ALA A 315 7.57 19.67 -5.69
C ALA A 315 8.89 19.02 -6.19
N PRO A 316 10.05 19.68 -6.01
CA PRO A 316 11.35 19.04 -6.22
C PRO A 316 11.64 18.02 -5.10
N VAL A 317 12.34 16.95 -5.44
CA VAL A 317 12.75 15.90 -4.49
C VAL A 317 14.20 15.47 -4.74
N THR A 318 15.03 15.54 -3.71
CA THR A 318 16.48 15.24 -3.78
C THR A 318 16.84 13.88 -3.15
N ALA A 319 15.94 13.28 -2.38
CA ALA A 319 16.13 11.98 -1.74
C ALA A 319 14.81 11.28 -1.47
N SER A 320 14.84 9.97 -1.23
CA SER A 320 13.71 9.22 -0.72
C SER A 320 13.27 9.68 0.66
N GLY A 321 11.98 9.49 0.95
CA GLY A 321 11.34 9.91 2.18
C GLY A 321 9.87 9.49 2.20
N THR A 322 9.14 9.92 3.23
CA THR A 322 7.68 9.75 3.26
C THR A 322 7.01 11.08 2.92
N PHE A 323 6.12 11.08 1.94
CA PHE A 323 5.50 12.28 1.39
C PHE A 323 3.97 12.24 1.56
N ALA A 324 3.36 13.39 1.77
CA ALA A 324 1.90 13.54 1.83
C ALA A 324 1.45 14.84 1.16
N LEU A 325 0.27 14.83 0.54
CA LEU A 325 -0.42 16.05 0.17
C LEU A 325 -1.20 16.55 1.38
N LEU A 326 -0.88 17.74 1.85
CA LEU A 326 -1.56 18.41 2.95
C LEU A 326 -2.43 19.56 2.43
N GLY A 327 -3.45 19.91 3.19
CA GLY A 327 -4.28 21.08 2.94
C GLY A 327 -4.92 21.61 4.22
N PRO A 328 -5.58 22.78 4.14
CA PRO A 328 -6.17 23.44 5.30
C PRO A 328 -7.21 22.54 5.99
N LEU A 329 -7.25 22.62 7.31
CA LEU A 329 -8.36 22.07 8.11
C LEU A 329 -9.69 22.70 7.64
N PRO A 330 -10.79 21.94 7.60
CA PRO A 330 -12.09 22.52 7.27
C PRO A 330 -12.47 23.52 8.35
N ALA A 331 -12.99 24.69 7.95
CA ALA A 331 -13.57 25.63 8.90
C ALA A 331 -14.67 24.93 9.71
N PRO A 332 -14.79 25.18 11.03
CA PRO A 332 -15.84 24.58 11.83
C PRO A 332 -17.19 25.06 11.30
N THR A 333 -18.02 24.12 10.85
CA THR A 333 -19.39 24.42 10.43
C THR A 333 -20.16 24.91 11.65
N LEU A 334 -20.36 26.23 11.75
CA LEU A 334 -21.22 26.83 12.75
C LEU A 334 -22.66 26.37 12.47
N THR A 335 -23.09 25.33 13.16
CA THR A 335 -24.48 24.93 13.21
C THR A 335 -25.25 25.99 13.99
N THR A 336 -25.71 27.03 13.28
CA THR A 336 -26.65 28.00 13.84
C THR A 336 -27.92 27.26 14.22
N ILE A 337 -28.04 26.90 15.51
CA ILE A 337 -29.28 26.35 16.06
C ILE A 337 -30.34 27.43 15.82
N PRO A 338 -31.40 27.15 15.03
CA PRO A 338 -32.47 28.11 14.84
C PRO A 338 -33.09 28.38 16.22
N ALA A 339 -33.05 29.63 16.65
CA ALA A 339 -33.61 30.02 17.94
C ALA A 339 -35.08 29.63 17.98
N THR A 340 -35.45 28.77 18.95
CA THR A 340 -36.84 28.35 19.16
C THR A 340 -37.70 29.60 19.37
N PRO A 341 -38.68 29.90 18.49
CA PRO A 341 -39.56 31.02 18.71
C PRO A 341 -40.34 30.81 20.01
N ALA A 342 -40.42 31.85 20.84
CA ALA A 342 -41.06 31.74 22.15
C ALA A 342 -42.52 31.29 22.02
N THR A 343 -42.90 30.25 22.76
CA THR A 343 -44.24 29.68 22.74
C THR A 343 -45.26 30.63 23.38
N THR A 344 -46.00 31.39 22.56
CA THR A 344 -47.21 32.08 23.02
C THR A 344 -48.28 31.06 23.35
N ILE A 345 -48.82 31.09 24.57
CA ILE A 345 -49.79 30.10 25.07
C ILE A 345 -51.09 30.19 24.25
N PRO A 346 -51.55 29.11 23.59
CA PRO A 346 -52.79 29.13 22.83
C PRO A 346 -54.02 29.09 23.75
N LYS A 347 -55.00 29.95 23.47
CA LYS A 347 -56.30 29.97 24.16
C LYS A 347 -57.17 28.80 23.69
N THR A 348 -57.68 28.01 24.63
CA THR A 348 -58.45 26.78 24.38
C THR A 348 -59.76 27.01 23.62
N THR A 349 -59.95 26.31 22.50
CA THR A 349 -61.25 26.04 21.85
C THR A 349 -61.29 24.57 21.40
N ARG A 350 -62.48 23.94 21.38
CA ARG A 350 -62.63 22.48 21.51
C ARG A 350 -63.22 21.79 20.25
N THR A 351 -62.62 20.67 19.84
CA THR A 351 -63.20 19.56 18.99
C THR A 351 -63.58 19.88 17.53
N PRO A 352 -63.71 18.88 16.61
CA PRO A 352 -63.41 17.43 16.70
C PRO A 352 -62.48 16.86 15.58
N SER A 353 -62.15 15.57 15.65
CA SER A 353 -61.43 14.78 14.61
C SER A 353 -62.36 13.84 13.85
N PRO A 354 -62.13 13.64 12.53
CA PRO A 354 -61.74 12.34 11.92
C PRO A 354 -60.64 12.52 10.82
N THR A 355 -60.10 11.56 10.04
CA THR A 355 -60.00 10.08 10.03
C THR A 355 -58.76 9.69 9.14
N PRO A 356 -58.07 8.54 9.34
CA PRO A 356 -56.86 8.19 8.59
C PRO A 356 -57.06 7.35 7.31
N THR A 357 -56.20 7.54 6.30
CA THR A 357 -56.03 6.69 5.09
C THR A 357 -54.62 6.90 4.48
N PRO A 358 -54.08 6.04 3.57
CA PRO A 358 -52.78 5.42 3.83
C PRO A 358 -51.70 5.51 2.71
N THR A 359 -50.49 5.03 3.04
CA THR A 359 -49.46 4.37 2.20
C THR A 359 -49.15 4.88 0.78
N THR A 360 -47.87 5.18 0.51
CA THR A 360 -47.00 4.54 -0.55
C THR A 360 -45.67 5.30 -0.71
N GLY A 361 -44.55 4.59 -0.91
CA GLY A 361 -43.29 5.21 -1.34
C GLY A 361 -42.02 4.45 -0.95
N ALA A 362 -41.74 3.32 -1.62
CA ALA A 362 -40.47 2.60 -1.43
C ALA A 362 -39.33 3.27 -2.22
N GLY A 363 -38.14 3.34 -1.61
CA GLY A 363 -36.87 3.68 -2.27
C GLY A 363 -35.83 2.63 -1.92
N VAL A 364 -35.32 1.92 -2.92
CA VAL A 364 -34.39 0.79 -2.76
C VAL A 364 -32.95 1.27 -2.92
N GLU A 365 -32.10 1.04 -1.92
CA GLU A 365 -30.64 1.12 -2.08
C GLU A 365 -30.03 -0.28 -2.34
N PRO A 366 -29.10 -0.41 -3.30
CA PRO A 366 -28.51 -1.70 -3.65
C PRO A 366 -27.34 -2.12 -2.75
N ALA A 367 -27.58 -3.19 -1.99
CA ALA A 367 -26.66 -4.30 -1.71
C ALA A 367 -25.22 -4.00 -1.19
N THR A 368 -25.06 -4.02 0.14
CA THR A 368 -23.78 -4.30 0.80
C THR A 368 -23.45 -5.80 0.68
N LEU A 369 -22.34 -6.15 0.03
CA LEU A 369 -21.92 -7.55 -0.15
C LEU A 369 -20.99 -7.99 0.99
N LEU A 370 -21.55 -8.69 1.98
CA LEU A 370 -20.83 -9.28 3.11
C LEU A 370 -20.16 -10.60 2.71
N LEU A 371 -18.87 -10.73 3.02
CA LEU A 371 -18.18 -12.02 3.12
C LEU A 371 -17.80 -12.26 4.58
N ALA A 372 -18.64 -13.02 5.27
CA ALA A 372 -18.40 -13.49 6.63
C ALA A 372 -18.69 -14.99 6.71
N ALA A 373 -17.62 -15.79 6.76
CA ALA A 373 -17.64 -17.21 7.09
C ALA A 373 -16.27 -17.57 7.68
N GLY A 374 -16.16 -18.29 8.79
CA GLY A 374 -17.20 -18.71 9.73
C GLY A 374 -16.58 -19.57 10.83
N ALA A 375 -17.07 -19.47 12.07
CA ALA A 375 -16.60 -20.32 13.16
C ALA A 375 -17.71 -20.53 14.21
N ALA A 376 -18.41 -21.66 14.11
CA ALA A 376 -18.96 -22.45 15.22
C ALA A 376 -19.90 -23.56 14.70
N CYS A 377 -19.36 -24.75 14.43
CA CYS A 377 -20.21 -25.95 14.42
C CYS A 377 -20.54 -26.31 15.87
N ALA A 378 -21.79 -26.07 16.29
CA ALA A 378 -22.31 -26.60 17.56
C ALA A 378 -23.09 -27.91 17.29
N VAL A 379 -22.65 -28.97 17.96
CA VAL A 379 -23.23 -30.32 17.88
C VAL A 379 -24.65 -30.36 18.44
N ALA A 380 -25.57 -30.98 17.71
CA ALA A 380 -26.80 -31.53 18.30
C ALA A 380 -27.23 -32.81 17.53
N MET A 381 -26.81 -33.97 18.03
CA MET A 381 -27.39 -35.24 17.58
C MET A 381 -28.84 -35.35 18.07
N ARG A 382 -29.77 -35.79 17.22
CA ARG A 382 -31.01 -36.43 17.66
C ARG A 382 -31.39 -37.61 16.76
N LYS A 383 -31.13 -38.82 17.27
CA LYS A 383 -32.04 -39.97 17.12
C LYS A 383 -33.41 -39.55 17.71
N ARG A 384 -34.56 -40.12 17.33
CA ARG A 384 -34.92 -41.25 16.45
C ARG A 384 -36.40 -41.03 16.06
N ASP A 385 -36.85 -41.75 15.03
CA ASP A 385 -38.25 -42.17 14.77
C ASP A 385 -39.38 -41.13 15.03
#